data_AF-A8G525-F1
#
_entry.id   AF-A8G525-F1
#
_cell.length_a   1.000
_cell.length_b   1.000
_cell.length_c   1.000
_cell.angle_alpha   90.00
_cell.angle_beta   90.00
_cell.angle_gamma   90.00
#
_symmetry.space_group_name_H-M   'P 1'
#
loop_
_entity.id
_entity.type
_entity.pdbx_description
1 polymer ?
#
loop_
_entity_poly.entity_id
_entity_poly.type
_entity_poly.pdbx_seq_one_letter_code
_entity_poly.pdbx_strand_id
1 'polypeptide(L)'
;MGLNFDTSDPSVSLLQNRISNNFSKKYCNAIQNGFSKDEAMKSAIVKTENIISFSYNPQKKWIEKSDLANQISLQVVNNCGWSFGLIGKEGVDYFKSYFLEIYEKTTPDKNFSR
;
A
#
# COMPACT_ATOMS: atom_id res chain seq x y z
N MET A 1 21.61 22.35 -1.49
CA MET A 1 22.05 20.94 -1.47
C MET A 1 20.80 20.08 -1.53
N GLY A 2 20.49 19.50 -2.69
CA GLY A 2 19.36 18.58 -2.85
C GLY A 2 19.77 17.20 -2.35
N LEU A 3 19.01 16.64 -1.41
CA LEU A 3 19.20 15.26 -0.97
C LEU A 3 18.79 14.34 -2.12
N ASN A 4 19.77 13.61 -2.66
CA ASN A 4 19.58 12.64 -3.73
C ASN A 4 19.18 11.31 -3.07
N PHE A 5 17.89 11.06 -2.95
CA PHE A 5 17.36 9.84 -2.35
C PHE A 5 17.30 8.76 -3.43
N ASP A 6 18.08 7.71 -3.29
CA ASP A 6 18.03 6.54 -4.17
C ASP A 6 16.93 5.57 -3.71
N THR A 7 16.49 4.65 -4.56
CA THR A 7 15.49 3.61 -4.21
C THR A 7 15.96 2.70 -3.06
N SER A 8 17.27 2.64 -2.86
CA SER A 8 17.96 1.92 -1.78
C SER A 8 18.18 2.78 -0.52
N ASP A 9 17.73 4.04 -0.51
CA ASP A 9 17.88 4.92 0.64
C ASP A 9 17.05 4.39 1.84
N PRO A 10 17.65 4.24 3.04
CA PRO A 10 16.95 3.75 4.22
C PRO A 10 15.68 4.55 4.55
N SER A 11 15.64 5.84 4.23
CA SER A 11 14.46 6.69 4.43
C SER A 11 13.28 6.34 3.51
N VAL A 12 13.56 5.93 2.27
CA VAL A 12 12.55 5.42 1.31
C VAL A 12 11.97 4.11 1.83
N SER A 13 12.82 3.20 2.28
CA SER A 13 12.41 1.92 2.87
C SER A 13 11.61 2.09 4.17
N LEU A 14 11.99 3.05 5.03
CA LEU A 14 11.23 3.40 6.24
C LEU A 14 9.84 3.96 5.90
N LEU A 15 9.76 4.79 4.85
CA LEU A 15 8.50 5.34 4.38
C LEU A 15 7.58 4.24 3.82
N GLN A 16 8.10 3.36 2.96
CA GLN A 16 7.34 2.22 2.43
C GLN A 16 6.82 1.32 3.56
N ASN A 17 7.65 1.02 4.57
CA ASN A 17 7.24 0.24 5.73
C ASN A 17 6.13 0.92 6.53
N ARG A 18 6.25 2.24 6.76
CA ARG A 18 5.21 3.00 7.48
C ARG A 18 3.88 2.99 6.72
N ILE A 19 3.92 3.20 5.41
CA ILE A 19 2.73 3.16 4.56
C ILE A 19 2.10 1.76 4.61
N SER A 20 2.90 0.72 4.39
CA SER A 20 2.45 -0.67 4.36
C SER A 20 1.84 -1.12 5.69
N ASN A 21 2.44 -0.73 6.81
CA ASN A 21 1.91 -1.00 8.15
C ASN A 21 0.57 -0.30 8.40
N ASN A 22 0.44 0.97 8.01
CA ASN A 22 -0.79 1.72 8.18
C ASN A 22 -1.91 1.15 7.31
N PHE A 23 -1.59 0.85 6.05
CA PHE A 23 -2.52 0.20 5.12
C PHE A 23 -3.00 -1.13 5.69
N SER A 24 -2.07 -2.02 6.05
CA SER A 24 -2.39 -3.36 6.54
C SER A 24 -3.29 -3.31 7.77
N LYS A 25 -2.98 -2.46 8.76
CA LYS A 25 -3.85 -2.25 9.93
C LYS A 25 -5.26 -1.82 9.54
N LYS A 26 -5.41 -0.89 8.60
CA LYS A 26 -6.72 -0.39 8.18
C LYS A 26 -7.51 -1.45 7.41
N TYR A 27 -6.86 -2.15 6.49
CA TYR A 27 -7.46 -3.24 5.73
C TYR A 27 -7.90 -4.39 6.64
N CYS A 28 -6.98 -4.91 7.46
CA CYS A 28 -7.26 -6.03 8.36
C CYS A 28 -8.35 -5.69 9.38
N ASN A 29 -8.35 -4.48 9.94
CA ASN A 29 -9.43 -4.06 10.84
C ASN A 29 -10.78 -3.99 10.11
N ALA A 30 -10.82 -3.53 8.86
CA ALA A 30 -12.06 -3.50 8.10
C ALA A 30 -12.59 -4.91 7.84
N ILE A 31 -11.73 -5.85 7.43
CA ILE A 31 -12.09 -7.26 7.26
C ILE A 31 -12.63 -7.86 8.56
N GLN A 32 -11.95 -7.62 9.70
CA GLN A 32 -12.41 -8.10 11.01
C GLN A 32 -13.77 -7.52 11.42
N ASN A 33 -14.10 -6.31 10.98
CA ASN A 33 -15.40 -5.68 11.20
C ASN A 33 -16.47 -6.09 10.17
N GLY A 34 -16.21 -7.12 9.35
CA GLY A 34 -17.19 -7.69 8.43
C GLY A 34 -17.30 -6.98 7.07
N PHE A 35 -16.41 -6.05 6.75
CA PHE A 35 -16.37 -5.43 5.42
C PHE A 35 -15.93 -6.46 4.38
N SER A 36 -16.48 -6.36 3.17
CA SER A 36 -16.00 -7.15 2.04
C SER A 36 -14.57 -6.79 1.67
N LYS A 37 -13.89 -7.67 0.90
CA LYS A 37 -12.52 -7.42 0.41
C LYS A 37 -12.41 -6.11 -0.37
N ASP A 38 -13.41 -5.81 -1.21
CA ASP A 38 -13.43 -4.57 -2.02
C ASP A 38 -13.63 -3.32 -1.17
N GLU A 39 -14.55 -3.36 -0.20
CA GLU A 39 -14.81 -2.21 0.68
C GLU A 39 -13.62 -1.95 1.60
N ALA A 40 -13.05 -3.01 2.18
CA ALA A 40 -11.84 -2.92 2.99
C ALA A 40 -10.66 -2.35 2.17
N MET A 41 -10.50 -2.81 0.92
CA MET A 41 -9.46 -2.35 0.01
C MET A 41 -9.62 -0.86 -0.30
N LYS A 42 -10.79 -0.44 -0.79
CA LYS A 42 -11.08 0.97 -1.12
C LYS A 42 -10.94 1.88 0.10
N SER A 43 -11.47 1.47 1.26
CA SER A 43 -11.37 2.21 2.52
C SER A 43 -9.93 2.37 2.98
N ALA A 44 -9.14 1.30 2.91
CA ALA A 44 -7.72 1.33 3.25
C ALA A 44 -6.92 2.18 2.26
N ILE A 45 -7.19 2.10 0.95
CA ILE A 45 -6.56 2.95 -0.06
C ILE A 45 -6.87 4.41 0.25
N VAL A 46 -8.13 4.82 0.36
CA VAL A 46 -8.50 6.23 0.60
C VAL A 46 -7.91 6.76 1.92
N LYS A 47 -7.99 6.00 3.00
CA LYS A 47 -7.46 6.43 4.31
C LYS A 47 -5.93 6.46 4.33
N THR A 48 -5.28 5.52 3.66
CA THR A 48 -3.82 5.51 3.55
C THR A 48 -3.38 6.59 2.56
N GLU A 49 -4.12 6.86 1.48
CA GLU A 49 -3.86 7.95 0.56
C GLU A 49 -4.00 9.31 1.21
N ASN A 50 -4.97 9.52 2.08
CA ASN A 50 -5.04 10.75 2.89
C ASN A 50 -3.88 10.86 3.89
N ILE A 51 -3.24 9.74 4.27
CA ILE A 51 -1.99 9.74 5.02
C ILE A 51 -0.79 9.93 4.07
N ILE A 52 -0.83 9.38 2.85
CA ILE A 52 0.18 9.45 1.78
C ILE A 52 0.08 10.79 1.02
N SER A 53 -0.98 11.57 1.20
CA SER A 53 -1.16 12.95 0.72
C SER A 53 -0.28 13.91 1.53
N PHE A 54 0.95 13.48 1.78
CA PHE A 54 2.12 14.31 1.86
C PHE A 54 2.40 14.90 0.48
N SER A 55 1.66 15.93 0.05
CA SER A 55 2.04 16.73 -1.13
C SER A 55 3.44 17.37 -1.02
N TYR A 56 4.19 17.06 0.05
CA TYR A 56 5.48 17.66 0.41
C TYR A 56 6.60 16.65 0.71
N ASN A 57 6.41 15.32 0.57
CA ASN A 57 7.52 14.38 0.84
C ASN A 57 8.32 14.07 -0.45
N PRO A 58 9.54 14.62 -0.61
CA PRO A 58 10.37 14.40 -1.81
C PRO A 58 10.81 12.94 -1.99
N GLN A 59 10.81 12.15 -0.91
CA GLN A 59 11.17 10.72 -0.96
C GLN A 59 10.14 9.88 -1.71
N LYS A 60 8.90 10.37 -1.86
CA LYS A 60 7.84 9.65 -2.58
C LYS A 60 8.15 9.45 -4.06
N LYS A 61 8.91 10.37 -4.68
CA LYS A 61 9.30 10.27 -6.10
C LYS A 61 10.13 9.02 -6.40
N TRP A 62 10.73 8.42 -5.38
CA TRP A 62 11.62 7.27 -5.46
C TRP A 62 10.97 5.97 -4.96
N ILE A 63 9.67 6.02 -4.61
CA ILE A 63 8.92 4.82 -4.26
C ILE A 63 8.24 4.29 -5.52
N GLU A 64 8.75 3.18 -6.03
CA GLU A 64 8.11 2.44 -7.10
C GLU A 64 6.77 1.85 -6.64
N LYS A 65 5.73 2.02 -7.46
CA LYS A 65 4.37 1.52 -7.18
C LYS A 65 4.37 0.01 -6.90
N SER A 66 5.15 -0.74 -7.67
CA SER A 66 5.28 -2.20 -7.55
C SER A 66 5.92 -2.62 -6.23
N ASP A 67 6.93 -1.90 -5.76
CA ASP A 67 7.65 -2.20 -4.52
C ASP A 67 6.79 -1.92 -3.30
N LEU A 68 6.08 -0.79 -3.31
CA LEU A 68 5.11 -0.46 -2.27
C LEU A 68 3.97 -1.49 -2.23
N ALA A 69 3.43 -1.86 -3.38
CA ALA A 69 2.39 -2.89 -3.46
C ALA A 69 2.89 -4.24 -2.92
N ASN A 70 4.14 -4.60 -3.19
CA ASN A 70 4.75 -5.82 -2.65
C ASN A 70 4.86 -5.77 -1.11
N GLN A 71 5.36 -4.66 -0.55
CA GLN A 71 5.44 -4.51 0.90
C GLN A 71 4.05 -4.50 1.58
N ILE A 72 3.07 -3.81 1.00
CA ILE A 72 1.68 -3.84 1.46
C ILE A 72 1.17 -5.28 1.50
N SER A 73 1.39 -6.03 0.43
CA SER A 73 0.90 -7.41 0.29
C SER A 73 1.51 -8.33 1.33
N LEU A 74 2.83 -8.23 1.55
CA LEU A 74 3.51 -8.95 2.62
C LEU A 74 2.90 -8.63 3.99
N GLN A 75 2.70 -7.35 4.30
CA GLN A 75 2.14 -6.93 5.58
C GLN A 75 0.69 -7.37 5.78
N VAL A 76 -0.14 -7.38 4.73
CA VAL A 76 -1.54 -7.83 4.83
C VAL A 76 -1.60 -9.34 5.01
N VAL A 77 -0.86 -10.09 4.18
CA VAL A 77 -0.86 -11.56 4.24
C VAL A 77 -0.38 -12.04 5.62
N ASN A 78 0.68 -11.41 6.15
CA ASN A 78 1.21 -11.75 7.48
C ASN A 78 0.25 -11.36 8.61
N ASN A 79 -0.44 -10.22 8.52
CA ASN A 79 -1.27 -9.74 9.63
C ASN A 79 -2.66 -10.38 9.69
N CYS A 80 -3.29 -10.63 8.53
CA CYS A 80 -4.63 -11.16 8.49
C CYS A 80 -4.93 -12.10 7.31
N GLY A 81 -4.00 -12.31 6.36
CA GLY A 81 -4.24 -13.10 5.14
C GLY A 81 -4.84 -14.48 5.38
N TRP A 82 -4.37 -15.15 6.43
CA TRP A 82 -4.81 -16.51 6.77
C TRP A 82 -6.32 -16.61 6.99
N SER A 83 -6.97 -15.60 7.58
CA SER A 83 -8.41 -15.65 7.88
C SER A 83 -9.30 -15.61 6.63
N PHE A 84 -8.73 -15.27 5.46
CA PHE A 84 -9.43 -15.23 4.18
C PHE A 84 -8.67 -15.95 3.06
N GLY A 85 -7.83 -16.92 3.43
CA GLY A 85 -7.23 -17.90 2.51
C GLY A 85 -5.99 -17.42 1.75
N LEU A 86 -5.36 -16.32 2.15
CA LEU A 86 -4.09 -15.88 1.56
C LEU A 86 -2.91 -16.33 2.41
N ILE A 87 -2.04 -17.16 1.84
CA ILE A 87 -0.89 -17.75 2.54
C ILE A 87 0.31 -17.75 1.60
N GLY A 88 1.49 -17.49 2.16
CA GLY A 88 2.75 -17.61 1.45
C GLY A 88 2.83 -16.74 0.20
N LYS A 89 3.69 -17.15 -0.73
CA LYS A 89 3.99 -16.38 -1.93
C LYS A 89 2.77 -16.17 -2.83
N GLU A 90 1.96 -17.21 -3.04
CA GLU A 90 0.76 -17.13 -3.88
C GLU A 90 -0.26 -16.12 -3.31
N GLY A 91 -0.44 -16.11 -1.99
CA GLY A 91 -1.30 -15.12 -1.33
C GLY A 91 -0.78 -13.69 -1.50
N VAL A 92 0.53 -13.49 -1.43
CA VAL A 92 1.19 -12.20 -1.63
C VAL A 92 1.01 -11.72 -3.09
N ASP A 93 1.28 -12.59 -4.06
CA ASP A 93 1.17 -12.27 -5.49
C ASP A 93 -0.29 -11.97 -5.89
N TYR A 94 -1.24 -12.73 -5.34
CA TYR A 94 -2.67 -12.46 -5.50
C TYR A 94 -3.05 -11.10 -4.93
N PHE A 95 -2.67 -10.83 -3.67
CA PHE A 95 -3.04 -9.57 -3.02
C PHE A 95 -2.42 -8.37 -3.73
N LYS A 96 -1.18 -8.50 -4.19
CA LYS A 96 -0.47 -7.46 -4.94
C LYS A 96 -1.22 -7.08 -6.21
N SER A 97 -1.59 -8.07 -7.02
CA SER A 97 -2.34 -7.86 -8.26
C SER A 97 -3.69 -7.19 -7.98
N TYR A 98 -4.42 -7.69 -6.99
CA TYR A 98 -5.72 -7.16 -6.60
C TYR A 98 -5.64 -5.73 -6.05
N PHE A 99 -4.63 -5.44 -5.22
CA PHE A 99 -4.37 -4.08 -4.73
C PHE A 99 -4.11 -3.12 -5.89
N LEU A 100 -3.24 -3.48 -6.83
CA LEU A 100 -2.89 -2.62 -7.97
C LEU A 100 -4.10 -2.31 -8.85
N GLU A 101 -4.95 -3.31 -9.11
CA GLU A 101 -6.19 -3.16 -9.87
C GLU A 101 -7.16 -2.18 -9.18
N ILE A 102 -7.44 -2.39 -7.89
CA ILE A 102 -8.37 -1.51 -7.16
C ILE A 102 -7.78 -0.12 -6.95
N TYR A 103 -6.47 -0.02 -6.73
CA TYR A 103 -5.76 1.25 -6.63
C TYR A 103 -5.98 2.08 -7.90
N GLU A 104 -5.70 1.53 -9.07
CA GLU A 104 -5.89 2.21 -10.36
C GLU A 104 -7.35 2.67 -10.59
N LYS A 105 -8.33 1.86 -10.18
CA LYS A 105 -9.75 2.22 -10.25
C LYS A 105 -10.18 3.29 -9.24
N THR A 106 -9.57 3.32 -8.07
CA THR A 106 -9.94 4.21 -6.95
C THR A 106 -9.20 5.54 -7.01
N THR A 107 -8.03 5.53 -7.66
CA THR A 107 -7.13 6.67 -7.82
C THR A 107 -6.85 6.89 -9.31
N PRO A 108 -7.89 7.02 -10.17
CA PRO A 108 -7.67 7.28 -11.59
C PRO A 108 -6.88 8.59 -11.68
N ASP A 109 -5.75 8.55 -12.40
CA ASP A 109 -4.74 9.61 -12.47
C ASP A 109 -5.31 11.00 -12.15
N LYS A 110 -5.18 11.41 -10.89
CA LYS A 110 -5.09 12.84 -10.61
C LYS A 110 -3.73 13.20 -11.18
N ASN A 111 -3.70 13.63 -12.44
CA ASN A 111 -2.52 14.14 -13.12
C ASN A 111 -1.61 14.80 -12.07
N PHE A 112 -0.59 14.08 -11.61
CA PHE A 112 0.56 14.69 -11.00
C PHE A 112 1.28 15.27 -12.22
N SER A 113 0.73 16.37 -12.74
CA SER A 113 1.30 17.12 -13.84
C SER A 113 2.76 17.37 -13.48
N ARG A 114 3.61 16.94 -14.42
CA ARG A 114 5.08 16.94 -14.40
C ARG A 114 5.70 18.12 -13.66
#